data_AF-A0A927R4W2-F1
#
_entry.id   AF-A0A927R4W2-F1
#
_cell.length_a   1.000
_cell.length_b   1.000
_cell.length_c   1.000
_cell.angle_alpha   90.00
_cell.angle_beta   90.00
_cell.angle_gamma   90.00
#
_symmetry.space_group_name_H-M   'P 1'
#
loop_
_entity.id
_entity.type
_entity.pdbx_description
1 polymer ?
#
loop_
_entity_poly.entity_id
_entity_poly.type
_entity_poly.pdbx_seq_one_letter_code
_entity_poly.pdbx_strand_id
1 'polypeptide(L)'
;MTQLRRRFEVTDDSGFLALVDHHAYDGFVDKQWTYDTLFAHFRAAMAQRSLLLWGTGREGFWTVDVVVGEPAPQAGFRRTSGPIQVTSGQLHVLNYESLTMAAQFADVRLPEPYMRDLVLELPTGSYGCEIVQLDDPDGDIDDESERERPHFLVTLTAGQQPEPWSQPAWHDD
;
A
#
# COMPACT_ATOMS: atom_id res chain seq x y z
N MET A 1 13.12 14.14 -14.94
CA MET A 1 12.32 13.24 -14.10
C MET A 1 11.88 14.06 -12.90
N THR A 2 10.57 14.17 -12.66
CA THR A 2 10.06 14.94 -11.52
C THR A 2 10.22 14.08 -10.27
N GLN A 3 10.99 14.56 -9.30
CA GLN A 3 11.03 13.98 -7.96
C GLN A 3 9.76 14.39 -7.23
N LEU A 4 9.09 13.42 -6.61
CA LEU A 4 7.88 13.64 -5.82
C LEU A 4 8.05 12.87 -4.52
N ARG A 5 7.78 13.52 -3.39
CA ARG A 5 7.65 12.87 -2.08
C ARG A 5 6.37 13.36 -1.43
N ARG A 6 5.57 12.43 -0.92
CA ARG A 6 4.36 12.75 -0.15
C ARG A 6 4.26 11.84 1.05
N ARG A 7 3.98 12.43 2.21
CA ARG A 7 3.71 11.72 3.46
C ARG A 7 2.21 11.48 3.59
N PHE A 8 1.87 10.28 4.03
CA PHE A 8 0.52 9.85 4.36
C PHE A 8 0.48 9.34 5.79
N GLU A 9 -0.68 9.52 6.42
CA GLU A 9 -0.97 9.08 7.78
C GLU A 9 -2.17 8.13 7.69
N VAL A 10 -2.00 6.89 8.11
CA VAL A 10 -3.01 5.84 7.96
C VAL A 10 -3.18 5.11 9.28
N THR A 11 -4.41 5.03 9.75
CA THR A 11 -4.80 4.17 10.88
C THR A 11 -5.13 2.77 10.36
N ASP A 12 -4.66 1.76 11.05
CA ASP A 12 -4.79 0.36 10.68
C ASP A 12 -5.23 -0.45 11.92
N ASP A 13 -6.40 -1.07 11.84
CA ASP A 13 -6.98 -1.88 12.91
C ASP A 13 -6.90 -3.38 12.56
N SER A 14 -6.20 -3.76 11.49
CA SER A 14 -6.10 -5.16 11.02
C SER A 14 -4.66 -5.64 10.80
N GLY A 15 -3.67 -4.75 10.91
CA GLY A 15 -2.27 -5.08 10.67
C GLY A 15 -1.84 -5.01 9.20
N PHE A 16 -2.55 -4.26 8.34
CA PHE A 16 -2.28 -4.20 6.90
C PHE A 16 -2.43 -2.81 6.29
N LEU A 17 -1.52 -2.49 5.37
CA LEU A 17 -1.59 -1.32 4.50
C LEU A 17 -1.54 -1.74 3.03
N ALA A 18 -2.09 -0.88 2.18
CA ALA A 18 -2.14 -1.10 0.75
C ALA A 18 -1.80 0.15 -0.07
N LEU A 19 -1.29 -0.11 -1.26
CA LEU A 19 -1.17 0.85 -2.35
C LEU A 19 -2.02 0.32 -3.50
N VAL A 20 -3.03 1.08 -3.92
CA VAL A 20 -4.01 0.64 -4.91
C VAL A 20 -4.18 1.67 -6.03
N ASP A 21 -4.30 1.18 -7.26
CA ASP A 21 -4.95 1.93 -8.33
C ASP A 21 -6.46 1.74 -8.22
N HIS A 22 -7.10 2.64 -7.48
CA HIS A 22 -8.53 2.56 -7.19
C HIS A 22 -9.44 2.71 -8.42
N HIS A 23 -8.91 3.14 -9.57
CA HIS A 23 -9.66 3.19 -10.83
C HIS A 23 -9.69 1.84 -11.56
N ALA A 24 -8.67 1.01 -11.33
CA ALA A 24 -8.55 -0.33 -11.91
C ALA A 24 -8.90 -1.46 -10.94
N TYR A 25 -9.01 -1.16 -9.64
CA TYR A 25 -9.38 -2.11 -8.62
C TYR A 25 -10.89 -2.37 -8.61
N ASP A 26 -11.28 -3.61 -8.93
CA ASP A 26 -12.68 -4.04 -8.84
C ASP A 26 -13.04 -4.29 -7.36
N GLY A 27 -13.67 -3.30 -6.73
CA GLY A 27 -13.82 -3.30 -5.29
C GLY A 27 -14.71 -4.41 -4.74
N PHE A 28 -15.84 -4.70 -5.39
CA PHE A 28 -16.89 -5.54 -4.82
C PHE A 28 -16.66 -7.03 -5.05
N VAL A 29 -16.73 -7.82 -3.98
CA VAL A 29 -16.58 -9.28 -4.03
C VAL A 29 -17.92 -9.95 -3.78
N ASP A 30 -18.41 -9.88 -2.54
CA ASP A 30 -19.72 -10.41 -2.11
C ASP A 30 -20.05 -9.83 -0.72
N LYS A 31 -21.35 -9.71 -0.39
CA LYS A 31 -21.76 -9.26 0.96
C LYS A 31 -21.42 -10.28 2.06
N GLN A 32 -21.31 -11.55 1.71
CA GLN A 32 -20.97 -12.69 2.58
C GLN A 32 -19.57 -13.24 2.26
N TRP A 33 -18.62 -12.38 1.88
CA TRP A 33 -17.24 -12.80 1.64
C TRP A 33 -16.69 -13.58 2.86
N THR A 34 -15.86 -14.58 2.56
CA THR A 34 -15.02 -15.26 3.55
C THR A 34 -13.58 -14.77 3.42
N TYR A 35 -12.79 -14.98 4.46
CA TYR A 35 -11.37 -14.67 4.45
C TYR A 35 -10.65 -15.23 3.20
N ASP A 36 -10.85 -16.51 2.89
CA ASP A 36 -10.22 -17.16 1.72
C ASP A 36 -10.63 -16.51 0.39
N THR A 37 -11.91 -16.15 0.25
CA THR A 37 -12.42 -15.49 -0.97
C THR A 37 -11.86 -14.07 -1.12
N LEU A 38 -11.73 -13.34 -0.02
CA LEU A 38 -11.20 -11.98 0.00
C LEU A 38 -9.71 -11.98 -0.34
N PHE A 39 -8.92 -12.87 0.27
CA PHE A 39 -7.50 -12.97 -0.05
C PHE A 39 -7.24 -13.53 -1.45
N ALA A 40 -8.12 -14.40 -1.97
CA ALA A 40 -8.10 -14.78 -3.38
C ALA A 40 -8.34 -13.58 -4.31
N HIS A 41 -9.28 -12.70 -3.95
CA HIS A 41 -9.55 -11.46 -4.66
C HIS A 41 -8.33 -10.52 -4.65
N PHE A 42 -7.68 -10.33 -3.50
CA PHE A 42 -6.46 -9.53 -3.41
C PHE A 42 -5.32 -10.09 -4.26
N ARG A 43 -5.08 -11.41 -4.22
CA ARG A 43 -4.09 -12.05 -5.10
C ARG A 43 -4.40 -11.81 -6.57
N ALA A 44 -5.67 -11.83 -6.96
CA ALA A 44 -6.07 -11.52 -8.33
C ALA A 44 -5.79 -10.05 -8.70
N ALA A 45 -6.09 -9.09 -7.81
CA ALA A 45 -5.78 -7.67 -8.00
C ALA A 45 -4.27 -7.42 -8.07
N MET A 46 -3.48 -8.12 -7.26
CA MET A 46 -2.01 -8.06 -7.29
C MET A 46 -1.43 -8.64 -8.58
N ALA A 47 -1.96 -9.77 -9.06
CA ALA A 47 -1.60 -10.32 -10.37
C ALA A 47 -1.96 -9.36 -11.53
N GLN A 48 -3.04 -8.59 -11.37
CA GLN A 48 -3.46 -7.51 -12.29
C GLN A 48 -2.70 -6.20 -12.07
N ARG A 49 -1.78 -6.14 -11.09
CA ARG A 49 -0.96 -4.97 -10.76
C ARG A 49 -1.77 -3.74 -10.32
N SER A 50 -3.00 -3.93 -9.85
CA SER A 50 -3.84 -2.85 -9.32
C SER A 50 -3.75 -2.70 -7.81
N LEU A 51 -3.15 -3.67 -7.11
CA LEU A 51 -3.02 -3.69 -5.66
C LEU A 51 -1.64 -4.20 -5.23
N LEU A 52 -1.07 -3.56 -4.21
CA LEU A 52 -0.04 -4.13 -3.34
C LEU A 52 -0.54 -4.05 -1.91
N LEU A 53 -0.51 -5.16 -1.18
CA LEU A 53 -0.96 -5.29 0.22
C LEU A 53 0.18 -5.87 1.06
N TRP A 54 0.52 -5.23 2.18
CA TRP A 54 1.58 -5.69 3.06
C TRP A 54 1.19 -5.56 4.55
N GLY A 55 1.70 -6.51 5.35
CA GLY A 55 1.53 -6.51 6.79
C GLY A 55 2.34 -5.42 7.47
N THR A 56 1.79 -4.81 8.51
CA THR A 56 2.48 -3.77 9.29
C THR A 56 3.21 -4.35 10.52
N GLY A 57 2.84 -5.56 10.91
CA GLY A 57 3.33 -6.28 12.10
C GLY A 57 2.50 -6.02 13.36
N ARG A 58 1.73 -4.92 13.41
CA ARG A 58 0.76 -4.64 14.49
C ARG A 58 -0.30 -3.65 14.05
N GLU A 59 -1.40 -3.59 14.77
CA GLU A 59 -2.38 -2.51 14.63
C GLU A 59 -1.79 -1.17 15.10
N GLY A 60 -2.27 -0.06 14.55
CA GLY A 60 -1.92 1.27 15.04
C GLY A 60 -1.94 2.37 13.99
N PHE A 61 -1.11 3.39 14.24
CA PHE A 61 -0.98 4.56 13.38
C PHE A 61 0.34 4.50 12.62
N TRP A 62 0.26 4.60 11.30
CA TRP A 62 1.39 4.45 10.40
C TRP A 62 1.61 5.71 9.57
N THR A 63 2.87 6.08 9.42
CA THR A 63 3.30 7.15 8.50
C THR A 63 3.99 6.50 7.30
N VAL A 64 3.52 6.84 6.10
CA VAL A 64 4.02 6.27 4.84
C VAL A 64 4.51 7.41 3.96
N ASP A 65 5.81 7.43 3.68
CA ASP A 65 6.36 8.31 2.66
C ASP A 65 6.37 7.59 1.31
N VAL A 66 5.62 8.11 0.34
CA VAL A 66 5.70 7.63 -1.05
C VAL A 66 6.60 8.58 -1.83
N VAL A 67 7.62 8.02 -2.48
CA VAL A 67 8.66 8.74 -3.22
C VAL A 67 8.74 8.25 -4.66
N VAL A 68 8.79 9.16 -5.62
CA VAL A 68 8.93 8.86 -7.06
C VAL A 68 10.25 9.41 -7.57
N GLY A 69 11.05 8.56 -8.22
CA GLY A 69 12.29 8.97 -8.87
C GLY A 69 13.51 9.13 -7.95
N GLU A 70 13.43 8.66 -6.71
CA GLU A 70 14.57 8.47 -5.82
C GLU A 70 14.72 6.97 -5.54
N PRO A 71 15.96 6.45 -5.38
CA PRO A 71 16.15 5.05 -5.01
C PRO A 71 15.65 4.80 -3.59
N ALA A 72 15.21 3.56 -3.33
CA ALA A 72 14.90 3.11 -2.00
C ALA A 72 16.17 3.07 -1.11
N PRO A 73 16.03 3.24 0.22
CA PRO A 73 17.13 3.24 1.16
C PRO A 73 17.79 1.87 1.21
N GLN A 74 19.12 1.87 1.39
CA GLN A 74 19.88 0.63 1.45
C GLN A 74 19.58 -0.20 2.71
N ALA A 75 19.11 0.43 3.79
CA ALA A 75 18.78 -0.22 5.06
C ALA A 75 17.29 -0.05 5.43
N GLY A 76 16.82 -0.94 6.31
CA GLY A 76 15.47 -0.97 6.88
C GLY A 76 15.26 -2.31 7.59
N PHE A 77 14.25 -2.39 8.46
CA PHE A 77 13.90 -3.61 9.19
C PHE A 77 13.56 -4.77 8.24
N ARG A 78 12.68 -4.52 7.26
CA ARG A 78 12.34 -5.48 6.20
C ARG A 78 11.94 -4.78 4.92
N ARG A 79 12.04 -5.49 3.79
CA ARG A 79 11.69 -4.98 2.46
C ARG A 79 11.03 -5.99 1.54
N THR A 80 10.22 -5.48 0.62
CA THR A 80 9.58 -6.23 -0.45
C THR A 80 9.47 -5.36 -1.70
N SER A 81 9.30 -5.98 -2.87
CA SER A 81 9.16 -5.25 -4.14
C SER A 81 8.08 -5.86 -5.01
N GLY A 82 7.14 -5.06 -5.51
CA GLY A 82 6.05 -5.52 -6.37
C GLY A 82 5.72 -4.52 -7.50
N PRO A 83 5.09 -4.97 -8.59
CA PRO A 83 4.69 -4.09 -9.67
C PRO A 83 3.35 -3.42 -9.34
N ILE A 84 3.20 -2.16 -9.72
CA ILE A 84 1.92 -1.44 -9.67
C ILE A 84 1.70 -0.71 -11.01
N GLN A 85 0.47 -0.75 -11.50
CA GLN A 85 0.02 0.00 -12.66
C GLN A 85 -0.76 1.21 -12.20
N VAL A 86 -0.52 2.37 -12.82
CA VAL A 86 -1.31 3.59 -12.64
C VAL A 86 -2.08 3.81 -13.92
N THR A 87 -3.41 3.73 -13.89
CA THR A 87 -4.27 3.81 -15.08
C THR A 87 -4.89 5.20 -15.30
N SER A 88 -5.19 5.90 -14.21
CA SER A 88 -5.87 7.22 -14.25
C SER A 88 -5.08 8.31 -13.52
N GLY A 89 -3.76 8.17 -13.47
CA GLY A 89 -2.85 9.16 -12.88
C GLY A 89 -2.89 9.27 -11.35
N GLN A 90 -3.48 8.29 -10.67
CA GLN A 90 -3.65 8.29 -9.23
C GLN A 90 -3.32 6.93 -8.61
N LEU A 91 -2.73 6.96 -7.43
CA LEU A 91 -2.65 5.83 -6.51
C LEU A 91 -3.22 6.25 -5.16
N HIS A 92 -3.74 5.30 -4.40
CA HIS A 92 -4.32 5.54 -3.09
C HIS A 92 -3.60 4.67 -2.06
N VAL A 93 -3.08 5.29 -1.00
CA VAL A 93 -2.55 4.60 0.17
C VAL A 93 -3.70 4.42 1.16
N LEU A 94 -3.97 3.20 1.61
CA LEU A 94 -5.11 2.92 2.47
C LEU A 94 -4.88 1.69 3.34
N ASN A 95 -5.81 1.46 4.27
CA ASN A 95 -5.81 0.32 5.19
C ASN A 95 -6.68 -0.84 4.66
N TYR A 96 -6.58 -1.99 5.32
CA TYR A 96 -7.37 -3.17 4.96
C TYR A 96 -8.88 -2.96 5.17
N GLU A 97 -9.29 -2.17 6.16
CA GLU A 97 -10.70 -1.87 6.42
C GLU A 97 -11.37 -1.28 5.18
N SER A 98 -10.73 -0.31 4.52
CA SER A 98 -11.25 0.31 3.31
C SER A 98 -11.40 -0.70 2.15
N LEU A 99 -10.45 -1.64 2.01
CA LEU A 99 -10.56 -2.72 1.02
C LEU A 99 -11.74 -3.65 1.33
N THR A 100 -11.93 -4.00 2.60
CA THR A 100 -13.03 -4.89 2.99
C THR A 100 -14.40 -4.23 2.89
N MET A 101 -14.48 -2.92 3.16
CA MET A 101 -15.70 -2.12 2.93
C MET A 101 -16.05 -2.10 1.45
N ALA A 102 -15.07 -1.86 0.57
CA ALA A 102 -15.27 -1.93 -0.87
C ALA A 102 -15.66 -3.35 -1.34
N ALA A 103 -15.07 -4.39 -0.75
CA ALA A 103 -15.39 -5.80 -1.02
C ALA A 103 -16.81 -6.19 -0.62
N GLN A 104 -17.29 -5.67 0.51
CA GLN A 104 -18.60 -6.02 1.05
C GLN A 104 -19.75 -5.25 0.41
N PHE A 105 -19.53 -3.97 0.10
CA PHE A 105 -20.60 -3.05 -0.28
C PHE A 105 -20.42 -2.54 -1.70
N ALA A 106 -21.30 -2.98 -2.61
CA ALA A 106 -21.24 -2.65 -4.03
C ALA A 106 -21.40 -1.16 -4.36
N ASP A 107 -21.80 -0.34 -3.39
CA ASP A 107 -21.93 1.11 -3.46
C ASP A 107 -20.72 1.87 -2.88
N VAL A 108 -19.84 1.20 -2.13
CA VAL A 108 -18.59 1.78 -1.64
C VAL A 108 -17.62 1.95 -2.81
N ARG A 109 -17.00 3.13 -2.90
CA ARG A 109 -16.01 3.48 -3.93
C ARG A 109 -14.78 4.05 -3.24
N LEU A 110 -13.62 3.66 -3.73
CA LEU A 110 -12.33 4.19 -3.29
C LEU A 110 -11.92 5.37 -4.19
N PRO A 111 -11.27 6.42 -3.64
CA PRO A 111 -11.16 6.70 -2.21
C PRO A 111 -12.53 7.03 -1.59
N GLU A 112 -12.72 6.63 -0.33
CA GLU A 112 -13.86 7.10 0.44
C GLU A 112 -13.76 8.63 0.65
N PRO A 113 -14.89 9.35 0.83
CA PRO A 113 -14.87 10.81 0.86
C PRO A 113 -13.90 11.42 1.89
N TYR A 114 -13.72 10.77 3.05
CA TYR A 114 -12.83 11.21 4.12
C TYR A 114 -11.37 10.76 3.95
N MET A 115 -11.06 9.94 2.95
CA MET A 115 -9.71 9.41 2.67
C MET A 115 -9.06 10.01 1.42
N ARG A 116 -9.67 11.04 0.81
CA ARG A 116 -9.15 11.67 -0.41
C ARG A 116 -7.75 12.25 -0.24
N ASP A 117 -7.37 12.62 0.98
CA ASP A 117 -6.03 13.14 1.28
C ASP A 117 -4.93 12.07 1.18
N LEU A 118 -5.31 10.80 1.11
CA LEU A 118 -4.42 9.65 0.96
C LEU A 118 -4.15 9.27 -0.52
N VAL A 119 -4.63 10.09 -1.45
CA VAL A 119 -4.38 9.92 -2.89
C VAL A 119 -3.09 10.62 -3.31
N LEU A 120 -2.23 9.89 -3.99
CA LEU A 120 -1.06 10.38 -4.71
C LEU A 120 -1.38 10.61 -6.18
N GLU A 121 -1.13 11.83 -6.66
CA GLU A 121 -1.16 12.16 -8.10
C GLU A 121 0.20 11.84 -8.72
N LEU A 122 0.21 11.08 -9.81
CA LEU A 122 1.43 10.72 -10.55
C LEU A 122 1.11 10.33 -12.00
N PRO A 123 2.07 10.39 -12.95
CA PRO A 123 1.79 10.01 -14.33
C PRO A 123 1.25 8.58 -14.47
N THR A 124 0.38 8.39 -15.46
CA THR A 124 -0.06 7.04 -15.89
C THR A 124 1.13 6.24 -16.39
N GLY A 125 1.22 4.96 -16.00
CA GLY A 125 2.32 4.10 -16.37
C GLY A 125 2.50 2.90 -15.44
N SER A 126 3.46 2.04 -15.79
CA SER A 126 3.89 0.93 -14.93
C SER A 126 5.03 1.36 -14.04
N TYR A 127 4.98 0.97 -12.77
CA TYR A 127 5.99 1.28 -11.77
C TYR A 127 6.44 0.01 -11.05
N GLY A 128 7.73 -0.06 -10.78
CA GLY A 128 8.28 -0.95 -9.76
C GLY A 128 8.14 -0.24 -8.43
N CYS A 129 7.51 -0.91 -7.48
CA CYS A 129 7.32 -0.43 -6.13
C CYS A 129 8.27 -1.20 -5.20
N GLU A 130 9.10 -0.49 -4.45
CA GLU A 130 9.84 -1.07 -3.32
C GLU A 130 9.25 -0.50 -2.02
N ILE A 131 8.90 -1.38 -1.10
CA ILE A 131 8.33 -1.03 0.21
C ILE A 131 9.34 -1.46 1.26
N VAL A 132 9.76 -0.51 2.07
CA VAL A 132 10.71 -0.71 3.16
C VAL A 132 10.05 -0.28 4.45
N GLN A 133 9.92 -1.20 5.40
CA GLN A 133 9.62 -0.86 6.79
C GLN A 133 10.93 -0.43 7.45
N LEU A 134 10.98 0.80 7.95
CA LEU A 134 12.23 1.39 8.41
C LEU A 134 12.65 0.85 9.78
N ASP A 135 11.70 0.69 10.69
CA ASP A 135 11.94 0.34 12.09
C ASP A 135 11.13 -0.91 12.49
N ASP A 136 11.61 -1.65 13.50
CA ASP A 136 10.95 -2.85 14.03
C ASP A 136 9.64 -2.44 14.73
N PRO A 137 8.47 -2.99 14.33
CA PRO A 137 7.20 -2.64 14.95
C PRO A 137 7.13 -2.98 16.45
N ASP A 138 7.93 -3.94 16.93
CA ASP A 138 8.01 -4.34 18.34
C ASP A 138 9.23 -3.75 19.06
N GLY A 139 10.06 -2.97 18.35
CA GLY A 139 11.22 -2.31 18.92
C GLY A 139 10.86 -1.18 19.88
N ASP A 140 11.65 -1.02 20.94
CA ASP A 140 11.60 0.18 21.78
C ASP A 140 12.13 1.38 20.98
N ILE A 141 11.32 2.42 20.82
CA ILE A 141 11.74 3.69 20.19
C ILE A 141 12.36 4.55 21.28
N ASP A 142 13.68 4.48 21.39
CA ASP A 142 14.46 5.20 22.41
C ASP A 142 14.75 6.67 22.04
N ASP A 143 14.61 7.07 20.76
CA ASP A 143 14.99 8.40 20.27
C ASP A 143 13.78 9.19 19.69
N GLU A 144 13.61 10.45 20.11
CA GLU A 144 12.55 11.34 19.59
C GLU A 144 12.70 11.62 18.09
N SER A 145 13.92 11.62 17.56
CA SER A 145 14.17 11.81 16.11
C SER A 145 13.71 10.62 15.27
N GLU A 146 13.61 9.42 15.86
CA GLU A 146 13.03 8.25 15.20
C GLU A 146 11.51 8.38 15.06
N ARG A 147 10.85 9.18 15.91
CA ARG A 147 9.40 9.45 15.80
C ARG A 147 9.04 10.37 14.63
N GLU A 148 10.00 11.15 14.11
CA GLU A 148 9.79 12.01 12.94
C GLU A 148 10.01 11.27 11.61
N ARG A 149 10.68 10.10 11.65
CA ARG A 149 10.91 9.25 10.48
C ARG A 149 9.59 8.57 10.06
N PRO A 150 9.39 8.33 8.76
CA PRO A 150 8.24 7.57 8.33
C PRO A 150 8.42 6.12 8.75
N HIS A 151 7.35 5.44 9.15
CA HIS A 151 7.41 4.01 9.45
C HIS A 151 7.69 3.19 8.17
N PHE A 152 7.09 3.60 7.05
CA PHE A 152 7.29 2.99 5.75
C PHE A 152 7.80 4.00 4.72
N LEU A 153 8.75 3.55 3.90
CA LEU A 153 9.09 4.22 2.66
C LEU A 153 8.64 3.37 1.47
N VAL A 154 7.88 3.97 0.56
CA VAL A 154 7.41 3.36 -0.67
C VAL A 154 8.05 4.10 -1.84
N THR A 155 8.94 3.42 -2.55
CA THR A 155 9.65 3.98 -3.69
C THR A 155 9.04 3.50 -5.00
N LEU A 156 8.66 4.42 -5.86
CA LEU A 156 8.10 4.16 -7.19
C LEU A 156 9.12 4.50 -8.29
N THR A 157 9.50 3.48 -9.06
CA THR A 157 10.42 3.60 -10.20
C THR A 157 9.69 3.30 -11.51
N ALA A 158 9.54 4.32 -12.34
CA ALA A 158 8.83 4.18 -13.62
C ALA A 158 9.54 3.19 -14.56
N GLY A 159 8.75 2.34 -15.22
CA GLY A 159 9.23 1.37 -16.20
C GLY A 159 9.87 0.11 -15.62
N GLN A 160 10.14 0.06 -14.31
CA GLN A 160 10.56 -1.17 -13.64
C GLN A 160 9.35 -2.09 -13.46
N GLN A 161 9.51 -3.39 -13.71
CA GLN A 161 8.45 -4.38 -13.54
C GLN A 161 9.01 -5.59 -12.81
N PRO A 162 9.10 -5.54 -11.46
CA PRO A 162 9.42 -6.73 -10.69
C PRO A 162 8.30 -7.77 -10.85
N GLU A 163 8.59 -9.01 -10.46
CA GLU A 163 7.60 -10.08 -10.51
C GLU A 163 6.38 -9.74 -9.62
N PRO A 164 5.14 -9.96 -10.10
CA PRO A 164 3.95 -9.82 -9.28
C PRO A 164 4.03 -10.70 -8.04
N TRP A 165 3.54 -10.18 -6.93
CA TRP A 165 3.41 -10.93 -5.69
C TRP A 165 2.36 -12.04 -5.84
N SER A 166 2.70 -13.25 -5.39
CA SER A 166 1.76 -14.36 -5.32
C SER A 166 0.86 -14.30 -4.08
N GLN A 167 1.25 -13.54 -3.07
CA GLN A 167 0.53 -13.34 -1.81
C GLN A 167 0.90 -12.00 -1.18
N PRO A 168 0.06 -11.42 -0.31
CA PRO A 168 0.39 -10.20 0.42
C PRO A 168 1.73 -10.36 1.17
N ALA A 169 2.54 -9.30 1.14
CA ALA A 169 3.84 -9.34 1.82
C ALA A 169 3.63 -9.35 3.34
N TRP A 170 4.45 -10.13 4.06
CA TRP A 170 4.43 -10.18 5.53
C TRP A 170 3.07 -10.49 6.15
N HIS A 171 2.29 -11.32 5.47
CA HIS A 171 0.94 -11.68 5.87
C HIS A 171 0.89 -12.57 7.12
N ASP A 172 1.88 -13.45 7.28
CA ASP A 172 1.96 -14.43 8.36
C ASP A 172 3.04 -14.07 9.40
N ASP A 173 3.63 -12.88 9.30
CA ASP A 173 4.73 -12.40 10.15
C ASP A 173 4.24 -11.74 11.43
#